data_AF-A0A972IG56-F1
#
_entry.id   AF-A0A972IG56-F1
#
_cell.length_a   1.000
_cell.length_b   1.000
_cell.length_c   1.000
_cell.angle_alpha   90.00
_cell.angle_beta   90.00
_cell.angle_gamma   90.00
#
_symmetry.space_group_name_H-M   'P 1'
#
loop_
_entity.id
_entity.type
_entity.pdbx_description
1 polymer ?
#
loop_
_entity_poly.entity_id
_entity_poly.type
_entity_poly.pdbx_seq_one_letter_code
_entity_poly.pdbx_strand_id
1 'polypeptide(L)'
;MTAISAMHARELVELAASVTVHGPVLIRDGWPIPEWSIEEYWAASKSRLDRWGRALKQLSTPPAEQRAAAPAAHVALTRGVVEEIFSGEVLTRVWAAVASAADREQGETVAEPIARSVLVNHREARHRALTLLVAGSAVSPALAEKLNRLLRHVDRWSDLLIGYLIGAADVAEFAANPDRARDFAEDIRHRGTLSGGRRVWPLIHASLRSALGARLGPASPNADLNARIGLSILGCFPPGLIEGAGCLGSFWLDRLARTADQAEGLLGILTGNPPGDA
;
A
#
# COMPACT_ATOMS: atom_id res chain seq x y z
N MET A 1 24.77 -2.41 5.69
CA MET A 1 23.44 -2.49 5.04
C MET A 1 22.43 -2.87 6.11
N THR A 2 21.71 -1.88 6.62
CA THR A 2 20.63 -2.05 7.60
C THR A 2 19.58 -3.00 7.03
N ALA A 3 19.23 -4.05 7.79
CA ALA A 3 18.14 -4.93 7.42
C ALA A 3 16.81 -4.20 7.67
N ILE A 4 16.35 -3.45 6.67
CA ILE A 4 15.00 -2.88 6.67
C ILE A 4 14.04 -4.02 6.95
N SER A 5 13.24 -3.87 8.00
CA SER A 5 12.32 -4.92 8.41
C SER A 5 11.38 -5.30 7.27
N ALA A 6 11.40 -6.57 6.87
CA ALA A 6 10.68 -7.07 5.71
C ALA A 6 9.16 -6.92 5.85
N MET A 7 8.53 -6.10 5.01
CA MET A 7 7.09 -5.85 5.04
C MET A 7 6.33 -6.56 3.92
N HIS A 8 5.34 -7.36 4.28
CA HIS A 8 4.48 -8.09 3.36
C HIS A 8 3.43 -7.17 2.71
N ALA A 9 3.02 -7.47 1.48
CA ALA A 9 1.96 -6.75 0.77
C ALA A 9 0.62 -6.64 1.51
N ARG A 10 0.35 -7.53 2.48
CA ARG A 10 -0.87 -7.50 3.31
C ARG A 10 -0.84 -6.31 4.26
N GLU A 11 0.35 -6.00 4.76
CA GLU A 11 0.59 -4.93 5.71
C GLU A 11 0.40 -3.57 5.01
N LEU A 12 0.69 -3.47 3.71
CA LEU A 12 0.40 -2.25 2.92
C LEU A 12 -1.11 -1.97 2.89
N VAL A 13 -1.94 -3.01 2.80
CA VAL A 13 -3.39 -2.83 2.78
C VAL A 13 -3.93 -2.48 4.16
N GLU A 14 -3.36 -3.05 5.23
CA GLU A 14 -3.68 -2.61 6.60
C GLU A 14 -3.30 -1.14 6.81
N LEU A 15 -2.13 -0.71 6.31
CA LEU A 15 -1.72 0.69 6.34
C LEU A 15 -2.68 1.58 5.53
N ALA A 16 -3.20 1.11 4.40
CA ALA A 16 -4.17 1.88 3.61
C ALA A 16 -5.43 2.22 4.42
N ALA A 17 -5.91 1.30 5.26
CA ALA A 17 -7.02 1.57 6.16
C ALA A 17 -6.65 2.63 7.21
N SER A 18 -5.47 2.54 7.82
CA SER A 18 -4.98 3.56 8.75
C SER A 18 -4.87 4.94 8.10
N VAL A 19 -4.30 5.02 6.89
CA VAL A 19 -4.19 6.26 6.11
C VAL A 19 -5.58 6.80 5.76
N THR A 20 -6.57 5.93 5.52
CA THR A 20 -7.96 6.37 5.27
C THR A 20 -8.58 7.02 6.51
N VAL A 21 -8.32 6.46 7.69
CA VAL A 21 -8.83 6.99 8.97
C VAL A 21 -8.20 8.32 9.33
N HIS A 22 -6.88 8.41 9.18
CA HIS A 22 -6.10 9.53 9.69
C HIS A 22 -5.77 10.57 8.62
N GLY A 23 -5.88 10.22 7.33
CA GLY A 23 -5.67 11.12 6.19
C GLY A 23 -6.37 12.47 6.30
N PRO A 24 -7.60 12.57 6.85
CA PRO A 24 -8.25 13.86 7.09
C PRO A 24 -7.43 14.86 7.92
N VAL A 25 -6.47 14.44 8.74
CA VAL A 25 -5.56 15.35 9.47
C VAL A 25 -4.65 16.13 8.51
N LEU A 26 -4.19 15.49 7.44
CA LEU A 26 -3.35 16.13 6.42
C LEU A 26 -4.19 17.07 5.53
N ILE A 27 -5.43 16.67 5.28
CA ILE A 27 -6.36 17.40 4.41
C ILE A 27 -6.92 18.65 5.12
N ARG A 28 -7.50 18.49 6.32
CA ARG A 28 -8.29 19.54 6.98
C ARG A 28 -7.51 20.34 8.02
N ASP A 29 -6.61 19.69 8.74
CA ASP A 29 -5.86 20.34 9.83
C ASP A 29 -4.56 20.98 9.32
N GLY A 30 -4.30 20.93 8.00
CA GLY A 30 -3.20 21.63 7.35
C GLY A 30 -1.82 21.14 7.76
N TRP A 31 -1.70 19.88 8.19
CA TRP A 31 -0.41 19.32 8.57
C TRP A 31 0.50 19.22 7.32
N PRO A 32 1.71 19.83 7.36
CA PRO A 32 2.59 19.85 6.19
C PRO A 32 3.17 18.45 5.93
N ILE A 33 3.17 18.05 4.67
CA ILE A 33 3.84 16.80 4.24
C ILE A 33 5.35 17.08 4.13
N PRO A 34 6.20 16.38 4.91
CA PRO A 34 7.65 16.60 4.85
C PRO A 34 8.24 16.17 3.50
N GLU A 35 9.08 17.02 2.91
CA GLU A 35 9.71 16.77 1.60
C GLU A 35 10.51 15.46 1.58
N TRP A 36 11.31 15.21 2.62
CA TRP A 36 12.10 13.97 2.74
C TRP A 36 11.22 12.70 2.74
N SER A 37 10.01 12.76 3.31
CA SER A 37 9.09 11.62 3.35
C SER A 37 8.52 11.36 1.96
N ILE A 38 8.11 12.40 1.23
CA ILE A 38 7.55 12.22 -0.12
C ILE A 38 8.63 11.81 -1.13
N GLU A 39 9.87 12.28 -0.98
CA GLU A 39 11.02 11.87 -1.79
C GLU A 39 11.37 10.39 -1.58
N GLU A 40 11.41 9.93 -0.33
CA GLU A 40 11.68 8.52 -0.02
C GLU A 40 10.56 7.60 -0.51
N TYR A 41 9.30 8.05 -0.39
CA TYR A 41 8.15 7.37 -0.98
C TYR A 41 8.31 7.20 -2.50
N TRP A 42 8.74 8.25 -3.19
CA TRP A 42 8.99 8.23 -4.63
C TRP A 42 10.14 7.28 -5.00
N ALA A 43 11.29 7.40 -4.33
CA ALA A 43 12.48 6.61 -4.61
C ALA A 43 12.24 5.11 -4.39
N ALA A 44 11.57 4.74 -3.30
CA ALA A 44 11.21 3.36 -3.01
C ALA A 44 10.18 2.81 -4.01
N SER A 45 9.18 3.62 -4.39
CA SER A 45 8.17 3.25 -5.39
C SER A 45 8.77 3.03 -6.78
N LYS A 46 9.68 3.89 -7.22
CA LYS A 46 10.43 3.73 -8.48
C LYS A 46 11.26 2.46 -8.50
N SER A 47 12.01 2.21 -7.42
CA SER A 47 12.81 1.00 -7.27
C SER A 47 11.95 -0.27 -7.34
N ARG A 48 10.73 -0.22 -6.77
CA ARG A 48 9.79 -1.35 -6.77
C ARG A 48 9.22 -1.60 -8.16
N LEU A 49 8.87 -0.52 -8.87
CA LEU A 49 8.42 -0.59 -10.25
C LEU A 49 9.47 -1.24 -11.16
N ASP A 50 10.75 -0.86 -11.01
CA ASP A 50 11.83 -1.45 -11.80
C ASP A 50 12.00 -2.94 -11.53
N ARG A 51 11.90 -3.36 -10.26
CA ARG A 51 11.94 -4.79 -9.87
C ARG A 51 10.74 -5.56 -10.43
N TRP A 52 9.53 -4.99 -10.37
CA TRP A 52 8.36 -5.56 -11.02
C TRP A 52 8.53 -5.67 -12.53
N GLY A 53 9.04 -4.63 -13.19
CA GLY A 53 9.27 -4.63 -14.64
C GLY A 53 10.22 -5.74 -15.09
N ARG A 54 11.32 -5.94 -14.36
CA ARG A 54 12.25 -7.06 -14.61
C ARG A 54 11.58 -8.42 -14.39
N ALA A 55 10.86 -8.58 -13.28
CA ALA A 55 10.18 -9.83 -12.97
C ALA A 55 9.10 -10.17 -14.01
N LEU A 56 8.23 -9.22 -14.35
CA LEU A 56 7.18 -9.43 -15.36
C LEU A 56 7.78 -9.76 -16.73
N LYS A 57 8.88 -9.11 -17.15
CA LYS A 57 9.58 -9.46 -18.39
C LYS A 57 10.11 -10.89 -18.37
N GLN A 58 10.70 -11.32 -17.25
CA GLN A 58 11.17 -12.69 -17.07
C GLN A 58 10.01 -13.70 -17.14
N LEU A 59 8.88 -13.38 -16.52
CA LEU A 59 7.70 -14.25 -16.49
C LEU A 59 6.99 -14.36 -17.84
N SER A 60 7.03 -13.31 -18.67
CA SER A 60 6.44 -13.31 -20.02
C SER A 60 7.29 -14.03 -21.07
N THR A 61 8.53 -14.42 -20.76
CA THR A 61 9.41 -15.12 -21.70
C THR A 61 9.16 -16.63 -21.64
N PRO A 62 8.74 -17.29 -22.73
CA PRO A 62 8.55 -18.74 -22.72
C PRO A 62 9.89 -19.45 -22.48
N PRO A 63 9.97 -20.47 -21.60
CA PRO A 63 11.15 -21.32 -21.51
C PRO A 63 11.41 -22.00 -22.85
N ALA A 64 12.69 -22.10 -23.27
CA ALA A 64 13.11 -22.69 -24.55
C ALA A 64 12.73 -24.18 -24.72
N GLU A 65 12.28 -24.85 -23.66
CA GLU A 65 11.82 -26.24 -23.67
C GLU A 65 10.38 -26.32 -23.16
N GLN A 66 9.42 -26.29 -24.08
CA GLN A 66 8.00 -26.23 -23.73
C GLN A 66 7.30 -27.57 -23.97
N ARG A 67 7.15 -28.35 -22.88
CA ARG A 67 6.12 -29.39 -22.67
C ARG A 67 5.99 -29.89 -21.21
N ALA A 68 6.87 -29.48 -20.30
CA ALA A 68 6.75 -29.82 -18.87
C ALA A 68 5.94 -28.77 -18.09
N ALA A 69 5.33 -29.18 -16.97
CA ALA A 69 4.68 -28.27 -16.03
C ALA A 69 5.66 -27.20 -15.54
N ALA A 70 5.19 -25.94 -15.39
CA ALA A 70 6.02 -24.85 -14.89
C ALA A 70 6.64 -25.19 -13.52
N PRO A 71 7.93 -24.94 -13.28
CA PRO A 71 8.56 -25.21 -12.00
C PRO A 71 7.83 -24.49 -10.85
N ALA A 72 7.75 -25.12 -9.68
CA ALA A 72 7.08 -24.55 -8.51
C ALA A 72 7.60 -23.15 -8.13
N ALA A 73 8.89 -22.89 -8.33
CA ALA A 73 9.51 -21.59 -8.11
C ALA A 73 8.97 -20.50 -9.05
N HIS A 74 8.71 -20.83 -10.32
CA HIS A 74 8.10 -19.90 -11.28
C HIS A 74 6.67 -19.56 -10.85
N VAL A 75 5.88 -20.57 -10.47
CA VAL A 75 4.51 -20.37 -9.97
C VAL A 75 4.49 -19.49 -8.71
N ALA A 76 5.42 -19.73 -7.78
CA ALA A 76 5.53 -18.93 -6.56
C ALA A 76 5.95 -17.49 -6.84
N LEU A 77 6.90 -17.26 -7.75
CA LEU A 77 7.32 -15.93 -8.17
C LEU A 77 6.18 -15.18 -8.87
N THR A 78 5.53 -15.80 -9.85
CA THR A 78 4.37 -15.22 -10.55
C THR A 78 3.29 -14.81 -9.57
N ARG A 79 2.93 -15.73 -8.67
CA ARG A 79 1.93 -15.46 -7.64
C ARG A 79 2.36 -14.29 -6.75
N GLY A 80 3.57 -14.31 -6.21
CA GLY A 80 4.06 -13.26 -5.31
C GLY A 80 4.10 -11.88 -5.97
N VAL A 81 4.60 -11.79 -7.20
CA VAL A 81 4.70 -10.51 -7.94
C VAL A 81 3.33 -9.95 -8.25
N VAL A 82 2.42 -10.79 -8.78
CA VAL A 82 1.07 -10.32 -9.13
C VAL A 82 0.24 -9.98 -7.88
N GLU A 83 0.34 -10.78 -6.82
CA GLU A 83 -0.31 -10.49 -5.54
C GLU A 83 0.18 -9.16 -4.92
N GLU A 84 1.49 -8.88 -5.01
CA GLU A 84 2.10 -7.64 -4.51
C GLU A 84 1.67 -6.42 -5.35
N ILE A 85 1.66 -6.53 -6.69
CA ILE A 85 1.15 -5.48 -7.59
C ILE A 85 -0.32 -5.18 -7.26
N PHE A 86 -1.18 -6.20 -7.20
CA PHE A 86 -2.61 -5.95 -6.96
C PHE A 86 -2.84 -5.38 -5.56
N SER A 87 -2.29 -6.00 -4.51
CA SER A 87 -2.56 -5.56 -3.13
C SER A 87 -1.95 -4.19 -2.84
N GLY A 88 -0.75 -3.90 -3.37
CA GLY A 88 -0.10 -2.61 -3.17
C GLY A 88 -0.88 -1.43 -3.76
N GLU A 89 -1.74 -1.68 -4.75
CA GLU A 89 -2.54 -0.63 -5.39
C GLU A 89 -3.52 0.04 -4.42
N VAL A 90 -4.01 -0.69 -3.41
CA VAL A 90 -4.95 -0.14 -2.41
C VAL A 90 -4.32 1.05 -1.70
N LEU A 91 -3.10 0.87 -1.17
CA LEU A 91 -2.38 1.94 -0.50
C LEU A 91 -2.01 3.07 -1.46
N THR A 92 -1.53 2.73 -2.67
CA THR A 92 -1.14 3.75 -3.65
C THR A 92 -2.30 4.65 -4.06
N ARG A 93 -3.51 4.10 -4.22
CA ARG A 93 -4.72 4.90 -4.51
C ARG A 93 -5.14 5.77 -3.34
N VAL A 94 -5.20 5.21 -2.14
CA VAL A 94 -5.56 5.93 -0.91
C VAL A 94 -4.57 7.06 -0.64
N TRP A 95 -3.27 6.80 -0.75
CA TRP A 95 -2.24 7.81 -0.53
C TRP A 95 -2.28 8.90 -1.61
N ALA A 96 -2.45 8.55 -2.88
CA ALA A 96 -2.62 9.54 -3.94
C ALA A 96 -3.84 10.44 -3.71
N ALA A 97 -4.95 9.89 -3.22
CA ALA A 97 -6.11 10.66 -2.83
C ALA A 97 -5.81 11.64 -1.69
N VAL A 98 -5.19 11.17 -0.60
CA VAL A 98 -4.86 12.00 0.57
C VAL A 98 -3.85 13.09 0.22
N ALA A 99 -2.75 12.75 -0.46
CA ALA A 99 -1.72 13.70 -0.86
C ALA A 99 -2.27 14.78 -1.80
N SER A 100 -3.11 14.39 -2.78
CA SER A 100 -3.70 15.35 -3.71
C SER A 100 -4.75 16.24 -3.06
N ALA A 101 -5.50 15.71 -2.10
CA ALA A 101 -6.44 16.51 -1.33
C ALA A 101 -5.71 17.49 -0.38
N ALA A 102 -4.64 17.04 0.28
CA ALA A 102 -3.84 17.88 1.17
C ALA A 102 -3.20 19.06 0.43
N ASP A 103 -2.52 18.79 -0.69
CA ASP A 103 -1.96 19.84 -1.55
C ASP A 103 -3.03 20.85 -1.99
N ARG A 104 -4.20 20.36 -2.44
CA ARG A 104 -5.31 21.21 -2.89
C ARG A 104 -5.87 22.11 -1.77
N GLU A 105 -6.08 21.56 -0.57
CA GLU A 105 -6.58 22.34 0.57
C GLU A 105 -5.56 23.36 1.07
N GLN A 106 -4.27 23.05 0.96
CA GLN A 106 -3.18 23.94 1.37
C GLN A 106 -2.78 24.95 0.27
N GLY A 107 -3.25 24.76 -0.97
CA GLY A 107 -2.86 25.58 -2.12
C GLY A 107 -1.44 25.30 -2.63
N GLU A 108 -0.93 24.10 -2.36
CA GLU A 108 0.43 23.65 -2.67
C GLU A 108 0.44 22.63 -3.82
N THR A 109 1.62 22.31 -4.35
CA THR A 109 1.81 21.27 -5.38
C THR A 109 3.05 20.43 -5.14
N VAL A 110 3.28 20.01 -3.90
CA VAL A 110 4.46 19.25 -3.47
C VAL A 110 4.21 17.75 -3.58
N ALA A 111 3.16 17.24 -2.95
CA ALA A 111 2.92 15.80 -2.83
C ALA A 111 2.08 15.21 -3.98
N GLU A 112 1.12 15.97 -4.53
CA GLU A 112 0.21 15.56 -5.59
C GLU A 112 0.96 15.04 -6.84
N PRO A 113 1.92 15.78 -7.43
CA PRO A 113 2.57 15.34 -8.67
C PRO A 113 3.31 14.01 -8.49
N ILE A 114 3.95 13.83 -7.33
CA ILE A 114 4.67 12.62 -6.97
C ILE A 114 3.69 11.45 -6.78
N ALA A 115 2.66 11.64 -5.96
CA ALA A 115 1.72 10.57 -5.65
C ALA A 115 0.93 10.12 -6.88
N ARG A 116 0.52 11.05 -7.75
CA ARG A 116 -0.11 10.73 -9.04
C ARG A 116 0.84 9.99 -9.98
N SER A 117 2.11 10.42 -10.07
CA SER A 117 3.11 9.72 -10.90
C SER A 117 3.29 8.28 -10.45
N VAL A 118 3.39 8.03 -9.15
CA VAL A 118 3.48 6.66 -8.60
C VAL A 118 2.23 5.84 -8.93
N LEU A 119 1.03 6.43 -8.80
CA LEU A 119 -0.21 5.74 -9.14
C LEU A 119 -0.30 5.38 -10.63
N VAL A 120 0.09 6.29 -11.54
CA VAL A 120 0.15 6.00 -12.99
C VAL A 120 1.08 4.82 -13.27
N ASN A 121 2.29 4.85 -12.70
CA ASN A 121 3.26 3.77 -12.86
C ASN A 121 2.77 2.43 -12.29
N HIS A 122 2.05 2.47 -11.16
CA HIS A 122 1.45 1.28 -10.57
C HIS A 122 0.35 0.69 -11.47
N ARG A 123 -0.50 1.54 -12.06
CA ARG A 123 -1.54 1.12 -13.02
C ARG A 123 -0.94 0.47 -14.27
N GLU A 124 0.22 0.94 -14.74
CA GLU A 124 0.96 0.29 -15.83
C GLU A 124 1.47 -1.10 -15.42
N ALA A 125 2.03 -1.26 -14.22
CA ALA A 125 2.45 -2.58 -13.71
C ALA A 125 1.25 -3.53 -13.58
N ARG A 126 0.09 -3.05 -13.10
CA ARG A 126 -1.17 -3.79 -13.05
C ARG A 126 -1.60 -4.24 -14.45
N HIS A 127 -1.55 -3.35 -15.44
CA HIS A 127 -1.90 -3.68 -16.82
C HIS A 127 -1.02 -4.80 -17.38
N ARG A 128 0.29 -4.73 -17.18
CA ARG A 128 1.24 -5.79 -17.59
C ARG A 128 0.97 -7.11 -16.89
N ALA A 129 0.68 -7.09 -15.59
CA ALA A 129 0.31 -8.27 -14.83
C ALA A 129 -0.97 -8.91 -15.37
N LEU A 130 -1.99 -8.11 -15.72
CA LEU A 130 -3.22 -8.61 -16.36
C LEU A 130 -2.95 -9.26 -17.71
N THR A 131 -2.13 -8.63 -18.55
CA THR A 131 -1.72 -9.20 -19.84
C THR A 131 -1.02 -10.55 -19.67
N LEU A 132 -0.16 -10.69 -18.66
CA LEU A 132 0.48 -11.97 -18.30
C LEU A 132 -0.55 -13.05 -17.94
N LEU A 133 -1.62 -12.71 -17.21
CA LEU A 133 -2.67 -13.66 -16.82
C LEU A 133 -3.52 -14.12 -18.02
N VAL A 134 -3.72 -13.26 -19.02
CA VAL A 134 -4.57 -13.55 -20.19
C VAL A 134 -3.80 -14.29 -21.29
N ALA A 135 -2.49 -14.08 -21.42
CA ALA A 135 -1.67 -14.68 -22.47
C ALA A 135 -1.58 -16.23 -22.42
N GLY A 136 -2.10 -16.87 -21.37
CA GLY A 136 -2.41 -18.31 -21.31
C GLY A 136 -1.22 -19.28 -21.22
N SER A 137 0.00 -18.87 -21.59
CA SER A 137 1.19 -19.72 -21.64
C SER A 137 2.03 -19.72 -20.36
N ALA A 138 1.91 -18.68 -19.52
CA ALA A 138 2.74 -18.49 -18.33
C ALA A 138 2.07 -18.89 -17.01
N VAL A 139 0.73 -18.97 -16.98
CA VAL A 139 -0.04 -19.15 -15.74
C VAL A 139 -1.12 -20.19 -15.92
N SER A 140 -1.24 -21.13 -14.97
CA SER A 140 -2.32 -22.11 -15.01
C SER A 140 -3.68 -21.43 -14.83
N PRO A 141 -4.76 -21.94 -15.45
CA PRO A 141 -6.11 -21.36 -15.31
C PRO A 141 -6.56 -21.21 -13.85
N ALA A 142 -6.21 -22.18 -13.00
CA ALA A 142 -6.55 -22.14 -11.58
C ALA A 142 -5.85 -20.98 -10.83
N LEU A 143 -4.58 -20.71 -11.13
CA LEU A 143 -3.87 -19.58 -10.54
C LEU A 143 -4.38 -18.25 -11.10
N ALA A 144 -4.66 -18.17 -12.40
CA ALA A 144 -5.22 -16.98 -13.02
C ALA A 144 -6.56 -16.59 -12.40
N GLU A 145 -7.47 -17.54 -12.19
CA GLU A 145 -8.77 -17.28 -11.52
C GLU A 145 -8.58 -16.85 -10.06
N LYS A 146 -7.63 -17.44 -9.33
CA LYS A 146 -7.31 -17.01 -7.95
C LYS A 146 -6.85 -15.55 -7.90
N LEU A 147 -5.94 -15.17 -8.80
CA LEU A 147 -5.41 -13.80 -8.88
C LEU A 147 -6.48 -12.80 -9.35
N ASN A 148 -7.36 -13.21 -10.27
CA ASN A 148 -8.50 -12.42 -10.71
C ASN A 148 -9.51 -12.16 -9.56
N ARG A 149 -9.75 -13.15 -8.69
CA ARG A 149 -10.56 -12.95 -7.46
C ARG A 149 -9.92 -11.96 -6.49
N LEU A 150 -8.60 -12.01 -6.34
CA LEU A 150 -7.86 -11.04 -5.51
C LEU A 150 -8.03 -9.63 -6.09
N LEU A 151 -7.87 -9.47 -7.40
CA LEU A 151 -8.02 -8.18 -8.09
C LEU A 151 -9.37 -7.53 -7.79
N ARG A 152 -10.47 -8.29 -7.94
CA ARG A 152 -11.82 -7.79 -7.62
C ARG A 152 -11.98 -7.37 -6.16
N HIS A 153 -11.33 -8.06 -5.23
CA HIS A 153 -11.35 -7.70 -3.82
C HIS A 153 -10.57 -6.41 -3.56
N VAL A 154 -9.37 -6.30 -4.12
CA VAL A 154 -8.53 -5.10 -4.06
C VAL A 154 -9.31 -3.90 -4.58
N ASP A 155 -9.92 -4.00 -5.76
CA ASP A 155 -10.68 -2.89 -6.36
C ASP A 155 -11.83 -2.45 -5.44
N ARG A 156 -12.61 -3.41 -4.93
CA ARG A 156 -13.73 -3.11 -4.04
C ARG A 156 -13.28 -2.48 -2.72
N TRP A 157 -12.15 -2.93 -2.16
CA TRP A 157 -11.58 -2.33 -0.96
C TRP A 157 -11.03 -0.93 -1.22
N SER A 158 -10.35 -0.70 -2.36
CA SER A 158 -9.95 0.63 -2.78
C SER A 158 -11.14 1.57 -2.84
N ASP A 159 -12.23 1.17 -3.49
CA ASP A 159 -13.41 2.04 -3.62
C ASP A 159 -14.09 2.33 -2.28
N LEU A 160 -14.15 1.34 -1.39
CA LEU A 160 -14.69 1.55 -0.03
C LEU A 160 -13.85 2.55 0.75
N LEU A 161 -12.52 2.38 0.75
CA LEU A 161 -11.60 3.28 1.46
C LEU A 161 -11.62 4.69 0.86
N ILE A 162 -11.64 4.83 -0.47
CA ILE A 162 -11.84 6.13 -1.12
C ILE A 162 -13.21 6.72 -0.77
N GLY A 163 -14.26 5.90 -0.66
CA GLY A 163 -15.59 6.33 -0.22
C GLY A 163 -15.60 7.01 1.16
N TYR A 164 -14.77 6.53 2.09
CA TYR A 164 -14.57 7.21 3.38
C TYR A 164 -13.87 8.58 3.23
N LEU A 165 -12.93 8.71 2.28
CA LEU A 165 -12.22 9.97 2.03
C LEU A 165 -13.05 11.01 1.26
N ILE A 166 -14.06 10.58 0.48
CA ILE A 166 -14.97 11.49 -0.24
C ILE A 166 -15.68 12.46 0.72
N GLY A 167 -15.92 12.05 1.97
CA GLY A 167 -16.47 12.94 2.99
C GLY A 167 -15.51 14.06 3.42
N ALA A 168 -14.21 13.94 3.14
CA ALA A 168 -13.17 14.90 3.47
C ALA A 168 -12.78 15.79 2.29
N ALA A 169 -12.72 15.26 1.07
CA ALA A 169 -12.38 16.00 -0.14
C ALA A 169 -12.92 15.29 -1.40
N ASP A 170 -13.03 16.00 -2.53
CA ASP A 170 -13.38 15.36 -3.81
C ASP A 170 -12.18 14.58 -4.37
N VAL A 171 -12.19 13.27 -4.12
CA VAL A 171 -11.12 12.32 -4.47
C VAL A 171 -11.64 11.06 -5.17
N ALA A 172 -12.86 11.09 -5.69
CA ALA A 172 -13.48 9.91 -6.31
C ALA A 172 -12.68 9.38 -7.52
N GLU A 173 -11.94 10.24 -8.22
CA GLU A 173 -11.08 9.88 -9.36
C GLU A 173 -9.98 8.85 -9.02
N PHE A 174 -9.60 8.73 -7.75
CA PHE A 174 -8.56 7.80 -7.30
C PHE A 174 -9.11 6.38 -7.06
N ALA A 175 -10.43 6.21 -7.02
CA ALA A 175 -11.09 4.91 -6.90
C ALA A 175 -10.82 4.02 -8.13
N ALA A 176 -10.91 2.70 -7.95
CA ALA A 176 -10.92 1.76 -9.07
C ALA A 176 -12.21 1.91 -9.89
N ASN A 177 -13.33 2.17 -9.21
CA ASN A 177 -14.59 2.61 -9.80
C ASN A 177 -15.12 3.83 -9.01
N PRO A 178 -15.04 5.05 -9.59
CA PRO A 178 -15.49 6.28 -8.94
C PRO A 178 -16.96 6.27 -8.51
N ASP A 179 -17.85 5.69 -9.31
CA ASP A 179 -19.28 5.65 -8.99
C ASP A 179 -19.55 4.75 -7.78
N ARG A 180 -18.94 3.57 -7.75
CA ARG A 180 -19.02 2.67 -6.59
C ARG A 180 -18.43 3.30 -5.32
N ALA A 181 -17.38 4.11 -5.44
CA ALA A 181 -16.84 4.85 -4.30
C ALA A 181 -17.81 5.91 -3.79
N ARG A 182 -18.54 6.59 -4.68
CA ARG A 182 -19.61 7.53 -4.31
C ARG A 182 -20.78 6.83 -3.65
N ASP A 183 -21.21 5.68 -4.16
CA ASP A 183 -22.25 4.85 -3.53
C ASP A 183 -21.84 4.48 -2.09
N PHE A 184 -20.60 4.04 -1.89
CA PHE A 184 -20.09 3.78 -0.55
C PHE A 184 -20.09 5.03 0.33
N ALA A 185 -19.68 6.18 -0.21
CA ALA A 185 -19.69 7.43 0.54
C ALA A 185 -21.11 7.84 0.97
N GLU A 186 -22.10 7.64 0.10
CA GLU A 186 -23.52 7.83 0.42
C GLU A 186 -23.97 6.91 1.55
N ASP A 187 -23.72 5.60 1.43
CA ASP A 187 -24.04 4.61 2.48
C ASP A 187 -23.42 4.97 3.83
N ILE A 188 -22.15 5.39 3.83
CA ILE A 188 -21.42 5.79 5.05
C ILE A 188 -22.06 7.03 5.67
N ARG A 189 -22.43 8.05 4.88
CA ARG A 189 -23.12 9.25 5.39
C ARG A 189 -24.46 8.91 6.01
N HIS A 190 -25.27 8.07 5.37
CA HIS A 190 -26.55 7.61 5.90
C HIS A 190 -26.42 6.79 7.19
N ARG A 191 -25.29 6.08 7.38
CA ARG A 191 -25.02 5.34 8.62
C ARG A 191 -24.38 6.20 9.70
N GLY A 192 -23.62 7.24 9.35
CA GLY A 192 -22.97 8.15 10.30
C GLY A 192 -23.96 9.02 11.09
N THR A 193 -25.13 9.29 10.52
CA THR A 193 -26.27 9.93 11.21
C THR A 193 -26.92 9.02 12.26
N LEU A 194 -26.68 7.70 12.18
CA LEU A 194 -27.07 6.73 13.20
C LEU A 194 -25.88 6.54 14.16
N SER A 195 -26.08 6.87 15.44
CA SER A 195 -25.05 6.89 16.48
C SER A 195 -24.14 5.63 16.53
N GLY A 196 -22.96 5.68 15.92
CA GLY A 196 -21.99 4.55 15.91
C GLY A 196 -20.66 4.72 15.17
N GLY A 197 -20.43 5.83 14.44
CA GLY A 197 -19.35 5.95 13.45
C GLY A 197 -17.91 5.67 13.91
N ARG A 198 -17.55 5.95 15.16
CA ARG A 198 -16.18 5.67 15.68
C ARG A 198 -15.88 4.18 15.93
N ARG A 199 -16.89 3.30 16.00
CA ARG A 199 -16.70 1.85 16.28
C ARG A 199 -16.51 1.00 15.03
N VAL A 200 -16.58 1.58 13.83
CA VAL A 200 -16.56 0.83 12.56
C VAL A 200 -15.13 0.47 12.13
N TRP A 201 -14.13 1.27 12.48
CA TRP A 201 -12.75 1.09 12.01
C TRP A 201 -12.06 -0.19 12.50
N PRO A 202 -12.15 -0.58 13.79
CA PRO A 202 -11.63 -1.88 14.22
C PRO A 202 -12.24 -3.06 13.44
N LEU A 203 -13.54 -2.98 13.11
CA LEU A 203 -14.23 -3.99 12.30
C LEU A 203 -13.75 -3.98 10.85
N ILE A 204 -13.50 -2.81 10.25
CA ILE A 204 -12.91 -2.70 8.91
C ILE A 204 -11.51 -3.31 8.88
N HIS A 205 -10.64 -2.96 9.84
CA HIS A 205 -9.31 -3.55 9.96
C HIS A 205 -9.36 -5.08 10.11
N ALA A 206 -10.22 -5.59 11.00
CA ALA A 206 -10.40 -7.03 11.18
C ALA A 206 -10.92 -7.71 9.91
N SER A 207 -11.87 -7.08 9.21
CA SER A 207 -12.43 -7.58 7.95
C SER A 207 -11.41 -7.59 6.82
N LEU A 208 -10.60 -6.54 6.69
CA LEU A 208 -9.49 -6.45 5.74
C LEU A 208 -8.46 -7.55 5.98
N ARG A 209 -8.01 -7.70 7.23
CA ARG A 209 -7.05 -8.72 7.63
C ARG A 209 -7.57 -10.12 7.34
N SER A 210 -8.84 -10.40 7.65
CA SER A 210 -9.49 -11.67 7.34
C SER A 210 -9.58 -11.90 5.82
N ALA A 211 -10.03 -10.89 5.06
CA ALA A 211 -10.25 -11.00 3.62
C ALA A 211 -8.96 -11.23 2.83
N LEU A 212 -7.83 -10.65 3.26
CA LEU A 212 -6.55 -10.69 2.55
C LEU A 212 -5.58 -11.73 3.12
N GLY A 213 -5.59 -11.95 4.44
CA GLY A 213 -4.69 -12.88 5.11
C GLY A 213 -4.82 -14.32 4.60
N ALA A 214 -6.04 -14.75 4.26
CA ALA A 214 -6.28 -16.09 3.70
C ALA A 214 -5.96 -16.22 2.19
N ARG A 215 -5.82 -15.08 1.48
CA ARG A 215 -5.72 -15.07 0.00
C ARG A 215 -4.29 -14.92 -0.50
N LEU A 216 -3.46 -14.18 0.22
CA LEU A 216 -2.08 -13.91 -0.15
C LEU A 216 -1.16 -15.09 0.21
N GLY A 217 -0.16 -15.34 -0.62
CA GLY A 217 0.92 -16.28 -0.32
C GLY A 217 1.85 -15.72 0.75
N PRO A 218 2.82 -16.52 1.23
CA PRO A 218 3.82 -16.07 2.20
C PRO A 218 4.93 -15.22 1.58
N ALA A 219 5.03 -15.18 0.25
CA ALA A 219 6.09 -14.47 -0.47
C ALA A 219 5.77 -12.98 -0.59
N SER A 220 6.75 -12.14 -0.26
CA SER A 220 6.72 -10.70 -0.53
C SER A 220 7.99 -10.33 -1.32
N PRO A 221 7.94 -10.34 -2.66
CA PRO A 221 9.12 -10.19 -3.50
C PRO A 221 9.92 -8.91 -3.24
N ASN A 222 9.27 -7.83 -2.77
CA ASN A 222 9.90 -6.55 -2.50
C ASN A 222 9.63 -6.07 -1.07
N ALA A 223 9.79 -6.97 -0.09
CA ALA A 223 9.46 -6.68 1.29
C ALA A 223 10.22 -5.48 1.88
N ASP A 224 11.47 -5.28 1.47
CA ASP A 224 12.30 -4.12 1.82
C ASP A 224 11.69 -2.81 1.29
N LEU A 225 11.26 -2.80 0.04
CA LEU A 225 10.68 -1.61 -0.60
C LEU A 225 9.26 -1.33 -0.08
N ASN A 226 8.48 -2.36 0.21
CA ASN A 226 7.18 -2.20 0.86
C ASN A 226 7.34 -1.50 2.22
N ALA A 227 8.36 -1.87 2.99
CA ALA A 227 8.65 -1.23 4.27
C ALA A 227 9.03 0.24 4.09
N ARG A 228 9.95 0.56 3.17
CA ARG A 228 10.33 1.95 2.86
C ARG A 228 9.14 2.81 2.44
N ILE A 229 8.26 2.27 1.59
CA ILE A 229 7.02 2.95 1.16
C ILE A 229 6.08 3.17 2.35
N GLY A 230 5.88 2.15 3.19
CA GLY A 230 5.01 2.27 4.35
C GLY A 230 5.53 3.30 5.36
N LEU A 231 6.83 3.23 5.68
CA LEU A 231 7.49 4.13 6.62
C LEU A 231 7.51 5.59 6.14
N SER A 232 7.77 5.82 4.85
CA SER A 232 7.73 7.17 4.27
C SER A 232 6.33 7.78 4.35
N ILE A 233 5.28 7.00 4.06
CA ILE A 233 3.89 7.46 4.22
C ILE A 233 3.57 7.77 5.69
N LEU A 234 3.99 6.90 6.62
CA LEU A 234 3.80 7.14 8.06
C LEU A 234 4.53 8.40 8.53
N GLY A 235 5.73 8.67 8.01
CA GLY A 235 6.51 9.88 8.29
C GLY A 235 5.82 11.19 7.90
N CYS A 236 4.78 11.13 7.06
CA CYS A 236 3.96 12.29 6.72
C CYS A 236 2.97 12.69 7.82
N PHE A 237 2.67 11.80 8.78
CA PHE A 237 1.67 12.05 9.82
C PHE A 237 2.29 12.60 11.12
N PRO A 238 1.51 13.31 11.94
CA PRO A 238 1.94 13.68 13.28
C PRO A 238 2.38 12.44 14.09
N PRO A 239 3.52 12.51 14.82
CA PRO A 239 4.00 11.39 15.62
C PRO A 239 2.95 10.88 16.62
N GLY A 240 2.77 9.56 16.71
CA GLY A 240 1.86 8.94 17.68
C GLY A 240 0.40 8.89 17.25
N LEU A 241 0.01 9.56 16.16
CA LEU A 241 -1.38 9.63 15.71
C LEU A 241 -1.91 8.27 15.26
N ILE A 242 -1.10 7.55 14.49
CA ILE A 242 -1.47 6.26 13.91
C ILE A 242 -1.17 5.13 14.92
N GLU A 243 -0.10 5.28 15.70
CA GLU A 243 0.32 4.34 16.74
C GLU A 243 -0.68 4.30 17.91
N GLY A 244 -1.12 5.47 18.39
CA GLY A 244 -2.03 5.60 19.53
C GLY A 244 -3.48 5.18 19.23
N ALA A 245 -3.85 5.07 17.96
CA ALA A 245 -5.21 4.72 17.55
C ALA A 245 -5.50 3.19 17.62
N GLY A 246 -4.49 2.36 17.90
CA GLY A 246 -4.62 0.89 17.86
C GLY A 246 -4.93 0.33 16.46
N CYS A 247 -4.80 1.17 15.43
CA CYS A 247 -5.08 0.85 14.03
C CYS A 247 -3.95 0.04 13.40
N LEU A 248 -2.71 0.25 13.85
CA LEU A 248 -1.57 -0.59 13.53
C LEU A 248 -1.44 -1.67 14.59
N GLY A 249 -1.39 -2.95 14.18
CA GLY A 249 -1.16 -4.05 15.12
C GLY A 249 0.19 -3.89 15.85
N SER A 250 0.32 -4.46 17.05
CA SER A 250 1.55 -4.42 17.87
C SER A 250 2.83 -4.78 17.10
N PHE A 251 2.71 -5.66 16.11
CA PHE A 251 3.80 -6.07 15.23
C PHE A 251 4.42 -4.92 14.41
N TRP A 252 3.63 -3.92 14.03
CA TRP A 252 4.11 -2.72 13.34
C TRP A 252 4.89 -1.80 14.28
N LEU A 253 4.41 -1.62 15.51
CA LEU A 253 5.07 -0.82 16.53
C LEU A 253 6.42 -1.44 16.91
N ASP A 254 6.47 -2.76 17.12
CA ASP A 254 7.72 -3.48 17.38
C ASP A 254 8.72 -3.36 16.22
N ARG A 255 8.22 -3.23 14.99
CA ARG A 255 9.05 -3.13 13.80
C ARG A 255 9.58 -1.71 13.57
N LEU A 256 8.72 -0.72 13.78
CA LEU A 256 9.03 0.71 13.76
C LEU A 256 10.06 1.04 14.85
N ALA A 257 9.80 0.63 16.10
CA ALA A 257 10.71 0.82 17.23
C ALA A 257 12.09 0.21 16.95
N ARG A 258 12.15 -1.06 16.50
CA ARG A 258 13.42 -1.69 16.15
C ARG A 258 14.18 -0.98 15.02
N THR A 259 13.49 -0.32 14.10
CA THR A 259 14.13 0.41 12.99
C THR A 259 14.59 1.79 13.45
N ALA A 260 13.84 2.45 14.34
CA ALA A 260 14.23 3.71 14.99
C ALA A 260 15.44 3.49 15.92
N ASP A 261 15.41 2.48 16.78
CA ASP A 261 16.51 2.10 17.67
C ASP A 261 17.79 1.76 16.90
N GLN A 262 17.65 1.11 15.74
CA GLN A 262 18.79 0.81 14.85
C GLN A 262 19.34 2.06 14.17
N ALA A 263 18.49 3.01 13.77
CA ALA A 263 18.92 4.27 13.19
C ALA A 263 19.60 5.16 14.23
N GLU A 264 19.06 5.21 15.45
CA GLU A 264 19.61 5.96 16.58
C GLU A 264 20.94 5.37 17.07
N GLY A 265 21.05 4.03 17.14
CA GLY A 265 22.32 3.36 17.44
C GLY A 265 23.40 3.62 16.38
N LEU A 266 23.03 3.69 15.10
CA LEU A 266 23.95 4.04 14.01
C LEU A 266 24.37 5.51 14.05
N LEU A 267 23.45 6.42 14.37
CA LEU A 267 23.77 7.83 14.59
C LEU A 267 24.73 7.98 15.77
N GLY A 268 24.51 7.27 16.88
CA GLY A 268 25.42 7.26 18.02
C GLY A 268 26.84 6.80 17.66
N ILE A 269 26.97 5.79 16.80
CA ILE A 269 28.26 5.33 16.27
C ILE A 269 28.92 6.40 15.38
N LEU A 270 28.14 7.07 14.52
CA LEU A 270 28.64 8.10 13.59
C LEU A 270 28.98 9.43 14.30
N THR A 271 28.28 9.76 15.38
CA THR A 271 28.52 10.98 16.18
C THR A 271 29.45 10.76 17.37
N GLY A 272 29.95 9.54 17.58
CA GLY A 272 30.87 9.20 18.65
C GLY A 272 30.25 9.17 20.06
N ASN A 273 28.93 9.12 20.17
CA ASN A 273 28.20 8.97 21.43
C ASN A 273 27.48 7.61 21.44
N PRO A 274 28.06 6.56 22.04
CA PRO A 274 27.32 5.32 22.24
C PRO A 274 26.09 5.58 23.11
N PRO A 275 24.96 4.89 22.89
CA PRO A 275 23.79 5.01 23.76
C PRO A 275 24.21 4.66 25.19
N GLY A 276 24.02 5.61 26.10
CA GLY A 276 24.42 5.47 27.49
C GLY A 276 23.55 4.46 28.22
N ASP A 277 24.22 3.54 28.93
CA ASP A 277 23.60 2.70 29.94
C ASP A 277 22.96 3.58 31.03
N ALA A 278 21.64 3.46 31.19
CA ALA A 278 20.90 3.79 32.41
C ALA A 278 19.75 2.81 32.59
#